data_AF-A0A967LY47-F1
#
_entry.id   AF-A0A967LY47-F1
#
_cell.length_a   1.000
_cell.length_b   1.000
_cell.length_c   1.000
_cell.angle_alpha   90.00
_cell.angle_beta   90.00
_cell.angle_gamma   90.00
#
_symmetry.space_group_name_H-M   'P 1'
#
loop_
_entity.id
_entity.type
_entity.pdbx_description
1 polymer ?
#
loop_
_entity_poly.entity_id
_entity_poly.type
_entity_poly.pdbx_seq_one_letter_code
_entity_poly.pdbx_strand_id
1 'polypeptide(L)'
;MASKKTSMFTLTERITLSSTSTTFATIDLGSYVDVGDRQALQVHSVDFIFQGTDPAGSAIVGLGTGGSVLVQVTDLNRGALVFSDDRALVASGELTFDQNGFLAKEMDLYPDNYGKGSDDGRFVVNDQLYIA
;
A
#
# COMPACT_ATOMS: atom_id res chain seq x y z
N MET A 1 -26.81 -4.30 7.57
CA MET A 1 -25.72 -5.06 6.91
C MET A 1 -25.13 -4.14 5.87
N ALA A 2 -23.80 -4.05 5.76
CA ALA A 2 -23.19 -3.27 4.69
C ALA A 2 -23.57 -3.91 3.35
N SER A 3 -24.06 -3.11 2.40
CA SER A 3 -24.47 -3.58 1.07
C SER A 3 -23.52 -2.99 0.04
N LYS A 4 -23.01 -3.83 -0.85
CA LYS A 4 -22.14 -3.43 -1.94
C LYS A 4 -22.86 -2.42 -2.84
N LYS A 5 -22.31 -1.20 -2.97
CA LYS A 5 -22.87 -0.14 -3.83
C LYS A 5 -22.27 -0.13 -5.23
N THR A 6 -21.05 -0.64 -5.40
CA THR A 6 -20.28 -0.58 -6.65
C THR A 6 -19.55 -1.90 -6.91
N SER A 7 -19.20 -2.17 -8.17
CA SER A 7 -18.32 -3.28 -8.54
C SER A 7 -16.88 -3.05 -8.07
N MET A 8 -16.05 -4.11 -8.08
CA MET A 8 -14.62 -3.97 -7.80
C MET A 8 -13.95 -3.08 -8.85
N PHE A 9 -13.03 -2.23 -8.39
CA PHE A 9 -12.21 -1.36 -9.22
C PHE A 9 -10.83 -1.22 -8.59
N THR A 10 -9.90 -0.62 -9.33
CA THR A 10 -8.50 -0.46 -8.91
C THR A 10 -8.17 1.02 -8.84
N LEU A 11 -7.52 1.42 -7.75
CA LEU A 11 -6.86 2.72 -7.61
C LEU A 11 -5.35 2.49 -7.77
N THR A 12 -4.64 3.49 -8.31
CA THR A 12 -3.20 3.37 -8.57
C THR A 12 -2.54 4.69 -8.25
N GLU A 13 -1.38 4.61 -7.61
CA GLU A 13 -0.51 5.73 -7.32
C GLU A 13 0.93 5.34 -7.66
N ARG A 14 1.74 6.31 -8.09
CA ARG A 14 3.15 6.08 -8.41
C ARG A 14 4.02 6.94 -7.51
N ILE A 15 4.89 6.28 -6.76
CA ILE A 15 5.92 6.94 -5.97
C ILE A 15 7.30 6.73 -6.60
N THR A 16 8.09 7.80 -6.68
CA THR A 16 9.47 7.76 -7.17
C THR A 16 10.41 8.05 -6.01
N LEU A 17 11.22 7.05 -5.64
CA LEU A 17 12.27 7.21 -4.64
C LEU A 17 13.49 7.87 -5.28
N SER A 18 13.84 9.06 -4.82
CA SER A 18 15.01 9.82 -5.27
C SER A 18 16.14 9.88 -4.23
N SER A 19 15.88 9.38 -3.02
CA SER A 19 16.82 9.32 -1.91
C SER A 19 16.45 8.16 -0.97
N THR A 20 17.27 7.91 0.04
CA THR A 20 16.98 6.93 1.10
C THR A 20 16.00 7.43 2.16
N SER A 21 15.57 8.69 2.07
CA SER A 21 14.54 9.25 2.95
C SER A 21 13.16 8.74 2.54
N THR A 22 12.29 8.54 3.53
CA THR A 22 10.88 8.21 3.30
C THR A 22 10.26 9.25 2.36
N THR A 23 9.64 8.77 1.30
CA THR A 23 8.90 9.60 0.33
C THR A 23 7.43 9.36 0.56
N PHE A 24 6.59 10.37 0.36
CA PHE A 24 5.16 10.26 0.60
C PHE A 24 4.36 10.48 -0.67
N ALA A 25 3.29 9.71 -0.82
CA ALA A 25 2.24 9.93 -1.80
C ALA A 25 0.87 9.70 -1.16
N THR A 26 -0.19 10.13 -1.83
CA THR A 26 -1.54 10.05 -1.28
C THR A 26 -2.53 9.67 -2.36
N ILE A 27 -3.52 8.84 -2.02
CA ILE A 27 -4.65 8.55 -2.89
C ILE A 27 -5.88 9.22 -2.30
N ASP A 28 -6.53 10.07 -3.09
CA ASP A 28 -7.79 10.72 -2.72
C ASP A 28 -8.97 9.74 -2.84
N LEU A 29 -9.71 9.59 -1.75
CA LEU A 29 -10.89 8.75 -1.63
C LEU A 29 -12.17 9.58 -1.41
N GLY A 30 -12.12 10.91 -1.41
CA GLY A 30 -13.23 11.78 -1.03
C GLY A 30 -14.49 11.64 -1.89
N SER A 31 -14.38 11.11 -3.11
CA SER A 31 -15.53 10.79 -3.97
C SER A 31 -16.18 9.44 -3.70
N TYR A 32 -15.50 8.56 -2.95
CA TYR A 32 -15.90 7.18 -2.71
C TYR A 32 -16.31 6.90 -1.26
N VAL A 33 -15.91 7.78 -0.34
CA VAL A 33 -16.14 7.63 1.09
C VAL A 33 -16.96 8.80 1.59
N ASP A 34 -17.96 8.51 2.42
CA ASP A 34 -18.80 9.53 3.04
C ASP A 34 -19.24 9.05 4.43
N VAL A 35 -18.70 9.69 5.46
CA VAL A 35 -19.00 9.36 6.86
C VAL A 35 -20.45 9.72 7.22
N GLY A 36 -21.02 10.77 6.60
CA GLY A 36 -22.40 11.20 6.81
C GLY A 36 -23.41 10.15 6.36
N ASP A 37 -23.17 9.57 5.19
CA ASP A 37 -24.00 8.50 4.61
C ASP A 37 -23.56 7.07 5.00
N ARG A 38 -22.57 6.94 5.90
CA ARG A 38 -21.99 5.66 6.35
C ARG A 38 -21.45 4.82 5.19
N GLN A 39 -20.79 5.47 4.25
CA GLN A 39 -20.16 4.87 3.09
C GLN A 39 -18.66 4.72 3.35
N ALA A 40 -18.13 3.54 3.04
CA ALA A 40 -16.73 3.20 3.20
C ALA A 40 -16.27 2.46 1.95
N LEU A 41 -14.96 2.47 1.72
CA LEU A 41 -14.34 1.59 0.75
C LEU A 41 -13.83 0.32 1.43
N GLN A 42 -14.12 -0.82 0.81
CA GLN A 42 -13.53 -2.09 1.21
C GLN A 42 -12.27 -2.34 0.38
N VAL A 43 -11.13 -2.42 1.04
CA VAL A 43 -9.87 -2.80 0.42
C VAL A 43 -9.81 -4.33 0.38
N HIS A 44 -9.89 -4.88 -0.82
CA HIS A 44 -9.79 -6.33 -1.04
C HIS A 44 -8.35 -6.81 -1.17
N SER A 45 -7.52 -6.06 -1.87
CA SER A 45 -6.10 -6.37 -2.06
C SER A 45 -5.32 -5.08 -2.33
N VAL A 46 -4.02 -5.13 -2.06
CA VAL A 46 -3.06 -4.10 -2.42
C VAL A 46 -1.92 -4.79 -3.15
N ASP A 47 -1.57 -4.30 -4.33
CA ASP A 47 -0.47 -4.83 -5.13
C ASP A 47 0.68 -3.82 -5.15
N PHE A 48 1.86 -4.25 -4.70
CA PHE A 48 3.09 -3.48 -4.78
C PHE A 48 3.91 -3.88 -6.00
N ILE A 49 4.10 -2.93 -6.92
CA ILE A 49 4.86 -3.10 -8.15
C ILE A 49 6.13 -2.23 -8.08
N PHE A 50 7.28 -2.89 -8.12
CA PHE A 50 8.58 -2.23 -8.11
C PHE A 50 9.15 -2.18 -9.53
N GLN A 51 9.61 -1.00 -9.96
CA GLN A 51 10.14 -0.74 -11.29
C GLN A 51 11.38 0.15 -11.22
N GLY A 52 12.26 0.05 -12.21
CA GLY A 52 13.39 0.98 -12.35
C GLY A 52 12.97 2.39 -12.74
N THR A 53 13.95 3.25 -13.00
CA THR A 53 13.77 4.67 -13.37
C THR A 53 13.00 4.89 -14.68
N ASP A 54 12.93 3.86 -15.51
CA ASP A 54 12.30 3.87 -16.83
C ASP A 54 11.56 2.55 -17.06
N PRO A 55 10.59 2.48 -18.00
CA PRO A 55 9.68 1.34 -18.10
C PRO A 55 10.33 -0.02 -18.32
N ALA A 56 11.50 -0.05 -18.97
CA ALA A 56 12.30 -1.24 -19.22
C ALA A 56 13.44 -1.44 -18.19
N GLY A 57 13.58 -0.52 -17.24
CA GLY A 57 14.62 -0.53 -16.23
C GLY A 57 14.34 -1.56 -15.13
N SER A 58 15.37 -2.29 -14.74
CA SER A 58 15.32 -3.15 -13.55
C SER A 58 15.35 -2.30 -12.29
N ALA A 59 14.47 -2.60 -11.33
CA ALA A 59 14.45 -1.94 -10.03
C ALA A 59 15.80 -2.07 -9.29
N ILE A 60 16.51 -3.18 -9.48
CA ILE A 60 17.78 -3.48 -8.80
C ILE A 60 18.90 -2.51 -9.23
N VAL A 61 18.92 -2.11 -10.51
CA VAL A 61 19.97 -1.23 -11.05
C VAL A 61 19.98 0.12 -10.33
N GLY A 62 18.81 0.60 -9.89
CA GLY A 62 18.68 1.85 -9.14
C GLY A 62 19.05 1.73 -7.65
N LEU A 63 19.14 0.52 -7.09
CA LEU A 63 19.29 0.30 -5.64
C LEU A 63 20.73 -0.05 -5.21
N GLY A 64 21.65 -0.34 -6.13
CA GLY A 64 23.07 -0.50 -5.84
C GLY A 64 23.48 -1.90 -5.35
N THR A 65 24.30 -1.99 -4.30
CA THR A 65 25.00 -3.23 -3.88
C THR A 65 24.20 -4.17 -2.96
N GLY A 66 22.98 -3.82 -2.59
CA GLY A 66 22.13 -4.64 -1.73
C GLY A 66 21.31 -3.77 -0.76
N GLY A 67 20.12 -4.25 -0.39
CA GLY A 67 19.24 -3.52 0.52
C GLY A 67 17.79 -3.96 0.43
N SER A 68 16.93 -3.14 1.02
CA SER A 68 15.49 -3.33 1.07
C SER A 68 14.77 -2.05 0.70
N VAL A 69 13.69 -2.17 -0.07
CA VAL A 69 12.71 -1.09 -0.26
C VAL A 69 11.46 -1.51 0.50
N LEU A 70 11.03 -0.69 1.46
CA LEU A 70 9.80 -0.89 2.19
C LEU A 70 8.75 0.09 1.65
N VAL A 71 7.49 -0.34 1.64
CA VAL A 71 6.35 0.48 1.29
C VAL A 71 5.18 0.14 2.19
N GLN A 72 4.44 1.15 2.64
CA GLN A 72 3.23 0.97 3.43
C GLN A 72 2.09 1.82 2.89
N VAL A 73 0.88 1.28 2.98
CA VAL A 73 -0.36 2.03 2.84
C VAL A 73 -0.97 2.18 4.22
N THR A 74 -1.25 3.41 4.63
CA THR A 74 -1.98 3.71 5.87
C THR A 74 -3.24 4.52 5.59
N ASP A 75 -4.28 4.33 6.39
CA ASP A 75 -5.52 5.12 6.29
C ASP A 75 -5.48 6.41 7.13
N LEU A 76 -4.42 6.62 7.91
CA LEU A 76 -4.16 7.84 8.66
C LEU A 76 -2.75 8.35 8.35
N ASN A 77 -2.56 9.66 8.34
CA ASN A 77 -1.24 10.24 8.16
C ASN A 77 -0.35 9.92 9.39
N ARG A 78 0.66 9.08 9.18
CA ARG A 78 1.65 8.73 10.20
C ARG A 78 2.97 9.49 10.02
N GLY A 79 3.18 10.10 8.86
CA GLY A 79 4.40 10.85 8.52
C GLY A 79 5.69 10.02 8.45
N ALA A 80 5.59 8.68 8.54
CA ALA A 80 6.68 7.72 8.43
C ALA A 80 6.11 6.31 8.25
N LEU A 81 6.99 5.33 8.00
CA LEU A 81 6.68 3.91 8.18
C LEU A 81 6.33 3.63 9.65
N VAL A 82 5.39 2.71 9.86
CA VAL A 82 4.89 2.28 11.16
C VAL A 82 5.16 0.80 11.42
N PHE A 83 5.08 0.40 12.69
CA PHE A 83 5.13 -1.00 13.07
C PHE A 83 3.90 -1.75 12.54
N SER A 84 4.06 -3.06 12.36
CA SER A 84 3.02 -3.95 11.82
C SER A 84 1.76 -4.06 12.68
N ASP A 85 1.82 -3.63 13.94
CA ASP A 85 0.68 -3.58 14.88
C ASP A 85 -0.04 -2.22 14.88
N ASP A 86 0.40 -1.26 14.07
CA ASP A 86 -0.26 0.02 13.97
C ASP A 86 -1.65 -0.14 13.35
N ARG A 87 -2.67 0.29 14.10
CA ARG A 87 -4.08 0.24 13.69
C ARG A 87 -4.39 0.92 12.36
N ALA A 88 -3.57 1.86 11.89
CA ALA A 88 -3.77 2.57 10.63
C ALA A 88 -3.13 1.84 9.43
N LEU A 89 -2.34 0.79 9.66
CA LEU A 89 -1.71 0.02 8.61
C LEU A 89 -2.77 -0.73 7.80
N VAL A 90 -2.85 -0.40 6.51
CA VAL A 90 -3.73 -1.05 5.54
C VAL A 90 -2.99 -2.16 4.83
N ALA A 91 -1.75 -1.94 4.39
CA ALA A 91 -0.91 -2.97 3.80
C ALA A 91 0.57 -2.58 3.89
N SER A 92 1.48 -3.54 3.81
CA SER A 92 2.91 -3.26 3.75
C SER A 92 3.64 -4.23 2.84
N GLY A 93 4.51 -3.76 1.96
CA GLY A 93 5.35 -4.62 1.12
C GLY A 93 6.83 -4.33 1.32
N GLU A 94 7.66 -5.34 1.04
CA GLU A 94 9.10 -5.22 0.97
C GLU A 94 9.64 -5.81 -0.34
N LEU A 95 10.64 -5.14 -0.93
CA LEU A 95 11.53 -5.71 -1.92
C LEU A 95 12.94 -5.78 -1.35
N THR A 96 13.42 -6.98 -1.06
CA THR A 96 14.79 -7.22 -0.59
C THR A 96 15.63 -7.77 -1.72
N PHE A 97 16.88 -7.32 -1.83
CA PHE A 97 17.81 -7.81 -2.83
C PHE A 97 19.26 -7.79 -2.34
N ASP A 98 20.11 -8.60 -2.97
CA ASP A 98 21.56 -8.57 -2.77
C ASP A 98 22.34 -8.66 -4.08
N GLN A 99 23.67 -8.48 -3.99
CA GLN A 99 24.57 -8.58 -5.13
C GLN A 99 24.89 -10.03 -5.56
N ASN A 100 24.52 -11.03 -4.74
CA ASN A 100 24.74 -12.44 -5.01
C ASN A 100 23.58 -13.08 -5.80
N GLY A 101 22.61 -12.28 -6.23
CA GLY A 101 21.47 -12.72 -7.04
C GLY A 101 20.24 -13.08 -6.23
N PHE A 102 20.13 -12.63 -4.98
CA PHE A 102 18.92 -12.73 -4.20
C PHE A 102 17.97 -11.58 -4.54
N LEU A 103 16.71 -11.92 -4.81
CA LEU A 103 15.60 -10.97 -4.97
C LEU A 103 14.34 -11.62 -4.40
N ALA A 104 13.74 -11.00 -3.39
CA ALA A 104 12.56 -11.52 -2.72
C ALA A 104 11.57 -10.41 -2.38
N LYS A 105 10.29 -10.80 -2.31
CA LYS A 105 9.17 -9.96 -1.85
C LYS A 105 8.37 -10.64 -0.73
N GLU A 106 9.06 -11.40 0.11
CA GLU A 106 8.46 -12.38 1.03
C GLU A 106 7.97 -11.76 2.36
N MET A 107 8.30 -10.50 2.67
CA MET A 107 7.70 -9.76 3.79
C MET A 107 6.58 -8.86 3.26
N ASP A 108 5.34 -9.33 3.37
CA ASP A 108 4.13 -8.55 3.09
C ASP A 108 3.12 -8.74 4.24
N LEU A 109 2.49 -7.64 4.67
CA LEU A 109 1.32 -7.67 5.52
C LEU A 109 0.14 -7.20 4.67
N TYR A 110 -0.68 -8.16 4.27
CA TYR A 110 -1.90 -7.89 3.51
C TYR A 110 -2.93 -7.13 4.36
N PRO A 111 -3.90 -6.44 3.72
CA PRO A 111 -5.05 -5.87 4.42
C PRO A 111 -5.67 -6.85 5.40
N ASP A 112 -5.72 -6.43 6.66
CA ASP A 112 -6.28 -7.23 7.74
C ASP A 112 -7.77 -7.53 7.47
N ASN A 113 -8.11 -8.79 7.67
CA ASN A 113 -9.41 -9.38 7.43
C ASN A 113 -10.26 -9.30 8.70
N TYR A 114 -10.73 -8.10 9.04
CA TYR A 114 -11.69 -7.90 10.15
C TYR A 114 -13.14 -8.17 9.71
N GLY A 115 -13.41 -9.34 9.13
CA GLY A 115 -14.72 -9.73 8.60
C GLY A 115 -15.22 -11.13 9.02
N LYS A 116 -16.50 -11.42 8.74
CA LYS A 116 -17.10 -12.77 8.88
C LYS A 116 -17.03 -13.48 7.51
N GLY A 117 -15.92 -14.15 7.22
CA GLY A 117 -15.78 -15.00 6.01
C GLY A 117 -15.47 -14.23 4.73
N SER A 118 -15.76 -14.83 3.57
CA SER A 118 -15.27 -14.45 2.21
C SER A 118 -15.62 -13.06 1.67
N ASP A 119 -16.34 -12.22 2.42
CA ASP A 119 -16.49 -10.78 2.17
C ASP A 119 -15.41 -9.99 2.94
N ASP A 120 -14.21 -10.57 3.00
CA ASP A 120 -13.12 -10.19 3.91
C ASP A 120 -12.28 -9.08 3.29
N GLY A 121 -12.16 -7.95 3.99
CA GLY A 121 -11.33 -6.84 3.57
C GLY A 121 -11.43 -5.69 4.56
N ARG A 122 -10.39 -4.86 4.60
CA ARG A 122 -10.32 -3.71 5.51
C ARG A 122 -11.22 -2.59 5.02
N PHE A 123 -12.13 -2.10 5.88
CA PHE A 123 -12.94 -0.92 5.58
C PHE A 123 -12.18 0.36 5.89
N VAL A 124 -12.06 1.23 4.89
CA VAL A 124 -11.48 2.57 5.00
C VAL A 124 -12.60 3.59 4.94
N VAL A 125 -12.65 4.44 5.96
CA VAL A 125 -13.66 5.51 6.14
C VAL A 125 -13.06 6.91 6.08
N ASN A 126 -11.73 7.00 5.93
CA ASN A 126 -11.05 8.26 5.71
C ASN A 126 -11.07 8.60 4.22
N ASP A 127 -11.06 9.88 3.92
CA ASP A 127 -11.08 10.44 2.57
C ASP A 127 -9.71 10.36 1.87
N GLN A 128 -8.70 9.80 2.52
CA GLN A 128 -7.36 9.71 1.97
C GLN A 128 -6.62 8.45 2.45
N LEU A 129 -5.84 7.86 1.55
CA LEU A 129 -4.78 6.90 1.89
C LEU A 129 -3.42 7.57 1.77
N TYR A 130 -2.50 7.14 2.62
CA TYR A 130 -1.13 7.62 2.66
C TYR A 130 -0.20 6.48 2.29
N ILE A 131 0.79 6.78 1.44
CA ILE A 131 1.82 5.84 1.01
C ILE A 131 3.15 6.38 1.49
N ALA A 132 3.96 5.53 2.13
CA ALA A 132 5.26 5.84 2.69
C ALA A 132 6.29 4.76 2.37
#